data_AF-A0AAU7ZXG7-F1
#
_entry.id   AF-A0AAU7ZXG7-F1
#
_cell.length_a   1.000
_cell.length_b   1.000
_cell.length_c   1.000
_cell.angle_alpha   90.00
_cell.angle_beta   90.00
_cell.angle_gamma   90.00
#
_symmetry.space_group_name_H-M   'P 1'
#
loop_
_entity.id
_entity.type
_entity.pdbx_description
1 polymer ?
#
loop_
_entity_poly.entity_id
_entity_poly.type
_entity_poly.pdbx_seq_one_letter_code
_entity_poly.pdbx_strand_id
1 'polypeptide(L)'
;MLSIYNILNISNGEPILVPSQDMLLGLYYITKRNYYNKKYINILFSSFKEVKIAYNNNIINIHDNIKIKIDKNVIYTTTGRILFNNLLPHNIKFINKTLKKNILKIIIKKIYIKNDIKIIVKFLDNIKKLGFYYAYKAGLSFGIDNIKTPKKKYYIVKKSIKYTNNIIKNYNKGLLNKEEKYNKIINI
;
A
#
# COMPACT_ATOMS: atom_id res chain seq x y z
N MET A 1 23.03 22.90 10.32
CA MET A 1 22.72 22.28 9.01
C MET A 1 21.22 22.30 8.79
N LEU A 2 20.74 22.78 7.63
CA LEU A 2 19.31 22.87 7.32
C LEU A 2 18.76 21.52 6.87
N SER A 3 17.67 21.06 7.48
CA SER A 3 17.03 19.76 7.21
C SER A 3 16.58 19.58 5.76
N ILE A 4 16.28 20.67 5.08
CA ILE A 4 15.80 20.73 3.69
C ILE A 4 16.81 20.13 2.69
N TYR A 5 18.11 20.18 2.99
CA TYR A 5 19.14 19.62 2.11
C TYR A 5 19.38 18.12 2.34
N ASN A 6 18.86 17.55 3.43
CA ASN A 6 19.13 16.17 3.86
C ASN A 6 17.98 15.22 3.45
N ILE A 7 17.63 15.20 2.16
CA ILE A 7 16.51 14.41 1.63
C ILE A 7 16.94 12.97 1.30
N LEU A 8 18.18 12.80 0.82
CA LEU A 8 18.74 11.53 0.39
C LEU A 8 19.76 11.01 1.41
N ASN A 9 19.87 9.68 1.47
CA ASN A 9 20.94 9.02 2.19
C ASN A 9 22.24 9.10 1.40
N ILE A 10 23.31 9.53 2.06
CA ILE A 10 24.64 9.72 1.48
C ILE A 10 25.20 8.38 0.99
N SER A 11 24.91 7.27 1.69
CA SER A 11 25.50 5.97 1.37
C SER A 11 24.93 5.31 0.11
N ASN A 12 23.65 5.54 -0.22
CA ASN A 12 22.97 4.80 -1.30
C ASN A 12 22.06 5.66 -2.19
N GLY A 13 21.95 6.96 -1.92
CA GLY A 13 21.14 7.89 -2.70
C GLY A 13 19.62 7.60 -2.65
N GLU A 14 19.16 6.80 -1.68
CA GLU A 14 17.74 6.59 -1.45
C GLU A 14 17.13 7.74 -0.64
N PRO A 15 15.87 8.12 -0.89
CA PRO A 15 15.21 9.13 -0.08
C PRO A 15 14.99 8.61 1.35
N ILE A 16 15.44 9.38 2.34
CA ILE A 16 15.21 9.14 3.77
C ILE A 16 13.81 9.62 4.16
N LEU A 17 13.39 10.76 3.62
CA LEU A 17 12.12 11.44 3.93
C LEU A 17 10.92 10.80 3.22
N VAL A 18 10.68 9.53 3.51
CA VAL A 18 9.53 8.77 3.00
C VAL A 18 8.43 8.76 4.07
N PRO A 19 7.16 9.04 3.72
CA PRO A 19 6.05 8.92 4.66
C PRO A 19 6.00 7.55 5.33
N SER A 20 5.79 7.54 6.65
CA SER A 20 5.75 6.32 7.48
C SER A 20 4.35 6.08 8.06
N GLN A 21 4.12 4.84 8.51
CA GLN A 21 2.94 4.40 9.29
C GLN A 21 1.61 4.95 8.75
N ASP A 22 0.96 5.84 9.49
CA ASP A 22 -0.40 6.32 9.21
C ASP A 22 -0.46 7.19 7.95
N MET A 23 0.58 7.98 7.68
CA MET A 23 0.67 8.73 6.43
C MET A 23 0.65 7.78 5.24
N LEU A 24 1.41 6.69 5.33
CA LEU A 24 1.47 5.67 4.29
C LEU A 24 0.16 4.91 4.17
N LEU A 25 -0.52 4.64 5.29
CA LEU A 25 -1.82 3.99 5.33
C LEU A 25 -2.88 4.83 4.61
N GLY A 26 -2.93 6.15 4.86
CA GLY A 26 -3.86 7.06 4.18
C GLY A 26 -3.58 7.18 2.68
N LEU A 27 -2.32 7.26 2.27
CA LEU A 27 -1.92 7.26 0.86
C LEU A 27 -2.23 5.93 0.17
N TYR A 28 -2.07 4.82 0.87
CA TYR A 28 -2.45 3.51 0.37
C TYR A 28 -3.97 3.42 0.21
N TYR A 29 -4.73 3.85 1.22
CA TYR A 29 -6.18 3.88 1.21
C TYR A 29 -6.70 4.68 0.00
N ILE A 30 -6.34 5.96 -0.12
CA ILE A 30 -6.84 6.83 -1.19
C ILE A 30 -6.53 6.29 -2.60
N THR A 31 -5.40 5.60 -2.78
CA THR A 31 -4.99 5.07 -4.10
C THR A 31 -5.40 3.62 -4.36
N LYS A 32 -6.00 2.96 -3.37
CA LYS A 32 -6.53 1.59 -3.50
C LYS A 32 -7.75 1.60 -4.40
N ARG A 33 -7.69 0.74 -5.41
CA ARG A 33 -8.77 0.56 -6.38
C ARG A 33 -9.78 -0.44 -5.86
N ASN A 34 -11.06 -0.12 -5.97
CA ASN A 34 -12.14 -1.06 -5.68
C ASN A 34 -12.64 -1.68 -7.00
N TYR A 35 -12.28 -2.94 -7.27
CA TYR A 35 -12.67 -3.63 -8.51
C TYR A 35 -14.16 -4.01 -8.56
N TYR A 36 -14.83 -4.09 -7.41
CA TYR A 36 -16.23 -4.47 -7.34
C TYR A 36 -17.18 -3.31 -7.66
N ASN A 37 -16.73 -2.07 -7.48
CA ASN A 37 -17.56 -0.90 -7.70
C ASN A 37 -17.55 -0.47 -9.17
N LYS A 38 -18.70 -0.61 -9.84
CA LYS A 38 -18.88 -0.31 -11.26
C LYS A 38 -19.70 0.94 -11.57
N LYS A 39 -20.21 1.66 -10.55
CA LYS A 39 -21.19 2.76 -10.72
C LYS A 39 -20.78 3.81 -11.75
N TYR A 40 -19.52 4.25 -11.73
CA TYR A 40 -19.04 5.38 -12.55
C TYR A 40 -17.98 5.02 -13.60
N ILE A 41 -17.85 3.72 -13.93
CA ILE A 41 -16.83 3.23 -14.87
C ILE A 41 -16.95 3.86 -16.26
N ASN A 42 -18.18 4.22 -16.66
CA ASN A 42 -18.45 4.80 -17.97
C ASN A 42 -18.41 6.32 -18.01
N ILE A 43 -18.29 7.00 -16.86
CA ILE A 43 -18.15 8.45 -16.83
C ILE A 43 -16.73 8.83 -17.23
N LEU A 44 -16.65 9.71 -18.23
CA LEU A 44 -15.41 10.30 -18.71
C LEU A 44 -15.30 11.73 -18.19
N PHE A 45 -14.23 12.00 -17.45
CA PHE A 45 -13.88 13.35 -17.03
C PHE A 45 -12.86 13.96 -17.99
N SER A 46 -13.02 15.25 -18.24
CA SER A 46 -12.17 16.04 -19.13
C SER A 46 -10.90 16.57 -18.45
N SER A 47 -10.96 16.85 -17.14
CA SER A 47 -9.86 17.47 -16.41
C SER A 47 -9.79 17.05 -14.94
N PHE A 48 -8.64 17.28 -14.28
CA PHE A 48 -8.49 17.06 -12.84
C PHE A 48 -9.40 17.96 -12.00
N LYS A 49 -9.70 19.18 -12.48
CA LYS A 49 -10.57 20.14 -11.78
C LYS A 49 -12.00 19.62 -11.70
N GLU A 50 -12.52 19.06 -12.79
CA GLU A 50 -13.87 18.50 -12.87
C GLU A 50 -14.06 17.36 -11.86
N VAL A 51 -13.08 16.45 -11.77
CA VAL A 51 -13.10 15.37 -10.77
C VAL A 51 -13.09 15.93 -9.36
N LYS A 52 -12.32 17.00 -9.10
CA LYS A 52 -12.29 17.64 -7.78
C LYS A 52 -13.64 18.28 -7.42
N ILE A 53 -14.31 18.92 -8.38
CA ILE A 53 -15.65 19.50 -8.19
C ILE A 53 -16.68 18.40 -7.90
N ALA A 54 -16.70 17.34 -8.71
CA ALA A 54 -17.60 16.21 -8.51
C ALA A 54 -17.38 15.52 -7.15
N TYR A 55 -16.12 15.39 -6.73
CA TYR A 55 -15.77 14.85 -5.41
C TYR A 55 -16.21 15.77 -4.27
N ASN A 56 -15.99 17.08 -4.39
CA ASN A 56 -16.40 18.05 -3.37
C ASN A 56 -17.92 18.14 -3.22
N ASN A 57 -18.67 17.93 -4.32
CA ASN A 57 -20.13 17.87 -4.32
C ASN A 57 -20.68 16.50 -3.91
N ASN A 58 -19.83 15.58 -3.41
CA ASN A 58 -20.20 14.23 -2.97
C ASN A 58 -20.90 13.37 -4.04
N ILE A 59 -20.72 13.67 -5.33
CA ILE A 59 -21.29 12.87 -6.43
C ILE A 59 -20.52 11.55 -6.59
N ILE A 60 -19.20 11.62 -6.43
CA ILE A 60 -18.27 10.49 -6.57
C ILE A 60 -17.50 10.27 -5.26
N ASN A 61 -17.25 9.00 -4.93
CA ASN A 61 -16.45 8.57 -3.79
C ASN A 61 -14.97 8.37 -4.15
N ILE A 62 -14.11 8.31 -3.14
CA ILE A 62 -12.64 8.17 -3.24
C ILE A 62 -12.18 6.92 -4.03
N HIS A 63 -12.96 5.84 -3.94
CA HIS A 63 -12.61 4.55 -4.55
C HIS A 63 -13.37 4.28 -5.86
N ASP A 64 -14.12 5.25 -6.36
CA ASP A 64 -14.88 5.08 -7.60
C ASP A 64 -13.93 5.01 -8.79
N ASN A 65 -14.21 4.05 -9.67
CA ASN A 65 -13.47 3.83 -10.90
C ASN A 65 -14.00 4.79 -11.95
N ILE A 66 -13.11 5.60 -12.54
CA ILE A 66 -13.48 6.63 -13.51
C ILE A 66 -12.50 6.65 -14.69
N LYS A 67 -12.93 7.22 -15.81
CA LYS A 67 -12.07 7.50 -16.96
C LYS A 67 -11.69 8.97 -16.96
N ILE A 68 -10.44 9.28 -17.28
CA ILE A 68 -9.99 10.65 -17.47
C ILE A 68 -9.17 10.77 -18.76
N LYS A 69 -9.35 11.87 -19.49
CA LYS A 69 -8.55 12.19 -20.67
C LYS A 69 -7.30 12.98 -20.26
N ILE A 70 -6.12 12.47 -20.59
CA ILE A 70 -4.82 13.15 -20.34
C ILE A 70 -4.04 13.19 -21.64
N ASP A 71 -3.65 14.39 -22.07
CA ASP A 71 -2.85 14.74 -23.27
C ASP A 71 -3.34 14.26 -24.64
N LYS A 72 -4.22 13.25 -24.69
CA LYS A 72 -5.02 12.68 -25.80
C LYS A 72 -5.54 11.27 -25.46
N ASN A 73 -4.96 10.61 -24.46
CA ASN A 73 -5.29 9.24 -24.08
C ASN A 73 -6.35 9.19 -22.97
N VAL A 74 -7.28 8.25 -23.09
CA VAL A 74 -8.24 7.94 -22.03
C VAL A 74 -7.62 6.91 -21.08
N ILE A 75 -7.44 7.28 -19.82
CA ILE A 75 -6.84 6.42 -18.79
C ILE A 75 -7.92 6.01 -17.79
N TYR A 76 -8.00 4.71 -17.50
CA TYR A 76 -8.84 4.18 -16.42
C TYR A 76 -8.15 4.31 -15.07
N THR A 77 -8.72 5.10 -14.18
CA THR A 77 -8.11 5.46 -12.89
C THR A 77 -9.16 5.44 -11.77
N THR A 78 -8.78 5.94 -10.59
CA THR A 78 -9.71 6.19 -9.49
C THR A 78 -9.65 7.66 -9.08
N THR A 79 -10.74 8.17 -8.52
CA THR A 79 -10.84 9.55 -8.03
C THR A 79 -9.73 9.87 -7.04
N GLY A 80 -9.43 8.95 -6.11
CA GLY A 80 -8.35 9.12 -5.14
C GLY A 80 -6.94 9.17 -5.75
N ARG A 81 -6.68 8.44 -6.85
CA ARG A 81 -5.41 8.56 -7.59
C ARG A 81 -5.31 9.92 -8.28
N ILE A 82 -6.42 10.46 -8.78
CA ILE A 82 -6.44 11.80 -9.39
C ILE A 82 -6.14 12.88 -8.34
N LEU A 83 -6.73 12.77 -7.15
CA LEU A 83 -6.44 13.70 -6.04
C LEU A 83 -4.95 13.69 -5.65
N PHE A 84 -4.32 12.52 -5.64
CA PHE A 84 -2.88 12.40 -5.43
C PHE A 84 -2.06 13.01 -6.58
N ASN A 85 -2.44 12.71 -7.84
CA ASN A 85 -1.70 13.20 -9.01
C ASN A 85 -1.77 14.73 -9.15
N ASN A 86 -2.82 15.38 -8.65
CA ASN A 86 -2.91 16.83 -8.58
C ASN A 86 -1.82 17.48 -7.70
N LEU A 87 -1.18 16.71 -6.81
CA LEU A 87 -0.04 17.18 -6.00
C LEU A 87 1.30 17.07 -6.73
N LEU A 88 1.38 16.30 -7.83
CA LEU A 88 2.62 16.12 -8.57
C LEU A 88 2.98 17.39 -9.34
N PRO A 89 4.27 17.73 -9.46
CA PRO A 89 4.71 18.78 -10.37
C PRO A 89 4.44 18.39 -11.82
N HIS A 90 4.25 19.40 -12.69
CA HIS A 90 3.85 19.25 -14.09
C HIS A 90 4.83 18.38 -14.90
N ASN A 91 6.10 18.32 -14.49
CA ASN A 91 7.18 17.60 -15.17
C ASN A 91 7.11 16.06 -14.97
N ILE A 92 6.13 15.58 -14.17
CA ILE A 92 5.98 14.17 -13.82
C ILE A 92 4.72 13.59 -14.47
N LYS A 93 4.92 12.50 -15.20
CA LYS A 93 3.83 11.72 -15.82
C LYS A 93 2.88 11.16 -14.77
N PHE A 94 1.61 11.02 -15.15
CA PHE A 94 0.55 10.46 -14.33
C PHE A 94 0.91 9.08 -13.74
N ILE A 95 0.60 8.90 -12.45
CA ILE A 95 0.91 7.71 -11.67
C ILE A 95 -0.39 6.95 -11.39
N ASN A 96 -0.56 5.80 -12.08
CA ASN A 96 -1.74 4.95 -11.95
C ASN A 96 -1.46 3.66 -11.15
N LYS A 97 -0.82 3.77 -9.97
CA LYS A 97 -0.48 2.62 -9.12
C LYS A 97 -0.98 2.84 -7.69
N THR A 98 -1.17 1.74 -6.96
CA THR A 98 -1.41 1.80 -5.51
C THR A 98 -0.13 2.23 -4.80
N LEU A 99 -0.20 3.24 -3.96
CA LEU A 99 0.98 3.78 -3.26
C LEU A 99 1.39 2.87 -2.11
N LYS A 100 2.45 2.10 -2.34
CA LYS A 100 3.20 1.37 -1.30
C LYS A 100 4.51 2.11 -0.99
N LYS A 101 5.17 1.75 0.11
CA LYS A 101 6.45 2.36 0.54
C LYS A 101 7.50 2.40 -0.58
N ASN A 102 7.69 1.28 -1.29
CA ASN A 102 8.67 1.19 -2.36
C ASN A 102 8.32 2.07 -3.57
N ILE A 103 7.04 2.19 -3.89
CA ILE A 103 6.57 3.05 -5.00
C ILE A 103 6.77 4.52 -4.64
N LEU A 104 6.47 4.92 -3.39
CA LEU A 104 6.72 6.29 -2.92
C LEU A 104 8.21 6.65 -2.98
N LYS A 105 9.11 5.75 -2.57
CA LYS A 105 10.57 5.96 -2.72
C LYS A 105 10.96 6.29 -4.16
N ILE A 106 10.46 5.51 -5.13
CA ILE A 106 10.75 5.70 -6.55
C ILE A 106 10.22 7.06 -7.04
N ILE A 107 9.01 7.44 -6.62
CA ILE A 107 8.39 8.71 -6.99
C ILE A 107 9.22 9.87 -6.45
N ILE A 108 9.53 9.87 -5.15
CA ILE A 108 10.31 10.93 -4.49
C ILE A 108 11.68 11.07 -5.17
N LYS A 109 12.37 9.96 -5.43
CA LYS A 109 13.65 9.98 -6.16
C LYS A 109 13.52 10.59 -7.55
N LYS A 110 12.45 10.27 -8.28
CA LYS A 110 12.18 10.83 -9.61
C LYS A 110 11.88 12.33 -9.56
N ILE A 111 11.20 12.82 -8.53
CA ILE A 111 10.96 14.25 -8.32
C ILE A 111 12.28 14.95 -8.02
N TYR A 112 13.08 14.38 -7.11
CA TYR A 112 14.36 14.94 -6.69
C TYR A 112 15.31 15.17 -7.87
N ILE A 113 15.37 14.22 -8.82
CA ILE A 113 16.28 14.32 -9.99
C ILE A 113 15.81 15.39 -11.00
N LYS A 114 14.51 15.67 -11.08
CA LYS A 114 13.92 16.50 -12.16
C LYS A 114 13.58 17.93 -11.73
N ASN A 115 13.62 18.22 -10.44
CA ASN A 115 13.07 19.44 -9.87
C ASN A 115 13.94 19.96 -8.74
N ASP A 116 13.85 21.26 -8.47
CA ASP A 116 14.57 21.89 -7.38
C ASP A 116 14.11 21.42 -6.00
N ILE A 117 15.00 21.62 -5.02
CA ILE A 117 14.79 21.29 -3.60
C ILE A 117 13.47 21.90 -3.07
N LYS A 118 13.13 23.13 -3.46
CA LYS A 118 11.89 23.80 -3.03
C LYS A 118 10.63 23.03 -3.45
N ILE A 119 10.62 22.45 -4.65
CA ILE A 119 9.47 21.73 -5.20
C ILE A 119 9.27 20.41 -4.47
N ILE A 120 10.36 19.67 -4.22
CA ILE A 120 10.28 18.39 -3.52
C ILE A 120 9.89 18.56 -2.04
N VAL A 121 10.39 19.60 -1.35
CA VAL A 121 9.97 19.89 0.04
C VAL A 121 8.46 20.16 0.09
N LYS A 122 7.97 21.04 -0.79
CA LYS A 122 6.53 21.34 -0.88
C LYS A 122 5.70 20.08 -1.19
N PHE A 123 6.21 19.22 -2.06
CA PHE A 123 5.57 17.93 -2.37
C PHE A 123 5.51 17.00 -1.16
N LEU A 124 6.61 16.87 -0.41
CA LEU A 124 6.67 16.04 0.81
C LEU A 124 5.68 16.54 1.87
N ASP A 125 5.58 17.85 2.08
CA ASP A 125 4.61 18.44 3.00
C ASP A 125 3.16 18.22 2.54
N ASN A 126 2.89 18.34 1.25
CA ASN A 126 1.55 18.10 0.70
C ASN A 126 1.14 16.62 0.84
N ILE A 127 2.06 15.69 0.58
CA ILE A 127 1.81 14.26 0.75
C ILE A 127 1.59 13.92 2.22
N LYS A 128 2.37 14.50 3.14
CA LYS A 128 2.16 14.35 4.58
C LYS A 128 0.75 14.76 4.99
N LYS A 129 0.32 15.96 4.57
CA LYS A 129 -1.03 16.48 4.85
C LYS A 129 -2.11 15.57 4.26
N LEU A 130 -1.97 15.16 3.01
CA LEU A 130 -2.95 14.30 2.34
C LEU A 130 -3.01 12.91 3.00
N GLY A 131 -1.86 12.33 3.34
CA GLY A 131 -1.77 11.04 4.02
C GLY A 131 -2.49 11.05 5.36
N PHE A 132 -2.19 12.00 6.24
CA PHE A 132 -2.87 12.10 7.53
C PHE A 132 -4.37 12.39 7.40
N TYR A 133 -4.75 13.30 6.50
CA TYR A 133 -6.15 13.64 6.29
C TYR A 133 -7.00 12.43 5.88
N TYR A 134 -6.49 11.62 4.94
CA TYR A 134 -7.21 10.43 4.49
C TYR A 134 -7.06 9.24 5.43
N ALA A 135 -5.99 9.15 6.23
CA ALA A 135 -5.91 8.18 7.30
C ALA A 135 -7.00 8.43 8.36
N TYR A 136 -7.16 9.70 8.77
CA TYR A 136 -8.24 10.13 9.66
C TYR A 136 -9.63 9.84 9.07
N LYS A 137 -9.89 10.32 7.83
CA LYS A 137 -11.19 10.09 7.17
C LYS A 137 -11.52 8.62 6.94
N ALA A 138 -10.52 7.76 6.76
CA ALA A 138 -10.75 6.34 6.56
C ALA A 138 -11.27 5.64 7.83
N GLY A 139 -11.08 6.23 9.02
CA GLY A 139 -11.60 5.69 10.28
C GLY A 139 -11.16 4.25 10.55
N LEU A 140 -9.93 3.90 10.13
CA LEU A 140 -9.44 2.53 10.20
C LEU A 140 -9.24 2.13 11.67
N SER A 141 -9.94 1.08 12.09
CA SER A 141 -9.80 0.47 13.41
C SER A 141 -9.52 -1.02 13.28
N PHE A 142 -8.84 -1.58 14.30
CA PHE A 142 -8.49 -2.99 14.34
C PHE A 142 -9.15 -3.66 15.55
N GLY A 143 -10.18 -4.47 15.29
CA GLY A 143 -10.85 -5.29 16.30
C GLY A 143 -10.45 -6.76 16.22
N ILE A 144 -10.83 -7.53 17.24
CA ILE A 144 -10.52 -8.96 17.32
C ILE A 144 -11.13 -9.77 16.15
N ASP A 145 -12.29 -9.33 15.66
CA ASP A 145 -12.99 -9.96 14.53
C ASP A 145 -12.24 -9.85 13.20
N ASN A 146 -11.28 -8.91 13.10
CA ASN A 146 -10.41 -8.80 11.93
C ASN A 146 -9.39 -9.95 11.88
N ILE A 147 -9.12 -10.62 13.00
CA ILE A 147 -8.21 -11.77 13.10
C ILE A 147 -8.96 -13.04 12.71
N LYS A 148 -9.03 -13.30 11.40
CA LYS A 148 -9.69 -14.49 10.87
C LYS A 148 -8.83 -15.74 11.08
N THR A 149 -9.23 -16.59 12.02
CA THR A 149 -8.61 -17.91 12.20
C THR A 149 -9.05 -18.86 11.07
N PRO A 150 -8.11 -19.46 10.32
CA PRO A 150 -8.49 -20.32 9.21
C PRO A 150 -9.08 -21.64 9.73
N LYS A 151 -10.25 -22.04 9.22
CA LYS A 151 -10.93 -23.29 9.61
C LYS A 151 -10.02 -24.54 9.48
N LYS A 152 -9.12 -24.54 8.49
CA LYS A 152 -8.16 -25.63 8.24
C LYS A 152 -7.13 -25.82 9.36
N LYS A 153 -6.91 -24.82 10.24
CA LYS A 153 -5.94 -24.87 11.34
C LYS A 153 -6.11 -26.13 12.21
N TYR A 154 -7.34 -26.42 12.63
CA TYR A 154 -7.62 -27.58 13.50
C TYR A 154 -7.27 -28.91 12.85
N TYR A 155 -7.56 -29.05 11.55
CA TYR A 155 -7.20 -30.25 10.80
C TYR A 155 -5.69 -30.42 10.67
N ILE A 156 -4.97 -29.34 10.32
CA ILE A 156 -3.50 -29.36 10.19
C ILE A 156 -2.87 -29.75 11.52
N VAL A 157 -3.26 -29.10 12.62
CA VAL A 157 -2.74 -29.39 13.96
C VAL A 157 -3.02 -30.84 14.36
N LYS A 158 -4.26 -31.34 14.16
CA LYS A 158 -4.61 -32.73 14.47
C LYS A 158 -3.81 -33.73 13.63
N LYS A 159 -3.55 -33.41 12.36
CA LYS A 159 -2.70 -34.22 11.47
C LYS A 159 -1.26 -34.24 12.01
N SER A 160 -0.67 -33.10 12.31
CA SER A 160 0.69 -32.99 12.86
C SER A 160 0.83 -33.76 14.17
N ILE A 161 -0.14 -33.65 15.11
CA ILE A 161 -0.15 -34.42 16.36
C ILE A 161 -0.19 -35.94 16.12
N LYS A 162 -0.92 -36.40 15.10
CA LYS A 162 -0.90 -37.83 14.73
C LYS A 162 0.48 -38.27 14.23
N TYR A 163 1.15 -37.46 13.41
CA TYR A 163 2.50 -37.77 12.93
C TYR A 163 3.53 -37.77 14.07
N THR A 164 3.49 -36.80 14.97
CA THR A 164 4.40 -36.75 16.12
C THR A 164 4.21 -37.97 17.03
N ASN A 165 2.96 -38.38 17.27
CA ASN A 165 2.67 -39.60 18.03
C ASN A 165 3.23 -40.86 17.36
N ASN A 166 3.17 -40.96 16.03
CA ASN A 166 3.76 -42.09 15.31
C ASN A 166 5.30 -42.11 15.43
N ILE A 167 5.95 -40.95 15.37
CA ILE A 167 7.40 -40.84 15.58
C ILE A 167 7.80 -41.25 17.00
N ILE A 168 7.04 -40.80 18.01
CA ILE A 168 7.28 -41.19 19.41
C ILE A 168 7.11 -42.71 19.58
N LYS A 169 6.08 -43.32 18.96
CA LYS A 169 5.90 -44.78 18.96
C LYS A 169 7.08 -45.50 18.32
N ASN A 170 7.57 -45.02 17.18
CA ASN A 170 8.73 -45.63 16.51
C ASN A 170 10.00 -45.51 17.35
N TYR A 171 10.21 -44.36 18.01
CA TYR A 171 11.30 -44.19 18.97
C TYR A 171 11.20 -45.16 20.16
N ASN A 172 10.01 -45.31 20.75
CA ASN A 172 9.80 -46.25 21.87
C ASN A 172 9.99 -47.72 21.48
N LYS A 173 9.78 -48.06 20.20
CA LYS A 173 10.08 -49.39 19.63
C LYS A 173 11.57 -49.59 19.28
N GLY A 174 12.41 -48.59 19.51
CA GLY A 174 13.85 -48.63 19.16
C GLY A 174 14.14 -48.43 17.67
N LEU A 175 13.16 -48.00 16.86
CA LEU A 175 13.32 -47.82 15.40
C LEU A 175 13.93 -46.46 15.01
N LEU A 176 14.15 -45.56 15.98
CA LEU A 176 14.67 -44.21 15.76
C LEU A 176 15.64 -43.83 16.88
N ASN A 177 16.70 -43.12 16.53
CA ASN A 177 17.59 -42.52 17.51
C ASN A 177 17.04 -41.19 18.05
N LYS A 178 17.58 -40.70 19.17
CA LYS A 178 17.14 -39.44 19.79
C LYS A 178 17.25 -38.24 18.84
N GLU A 179 18.35 -38.15 18.10
CA GLU A 179 18.58 -37.08 17.12
C GLU A 179 17.58 -37.14 15.95
N GLU A 180 17.32 -38.34 15.42
CA GLU A 180 16.34 -38.52 14.35
C GLU A 180 14.92 -38.19 14.78
N LYS A 181 14.55 -38.57 16.01
CA LYS A 181 13.26 -38.19 16.62
C LYS A 181 13.13 -36.67 16.67
N TYR A 182 14.17 -35.99 17.17
CA TYR A 182 14.19 -34.54 17.30
C TYR A 182 14.05 -33.84 15.94
N ASN A 183 14.88 -34.23 14.97
CA ASN A 183 14.85 -33.65 13.62
C ASN A 183 13.51 -33.89 12.91
N LYS A 184 12.93 -35.10 13.03
CA LYS A 184 11.63 -35.42 12.44
C LYS A 184 10.47 -34.66 13.08
N ILE A 185 10.52 -34.37 14.39
CA ILE A 185 9.49 -33.57 15.06
C ILE A 185 9.57 -32.10 14.65
N ILE A 186 10.77 -31.53 14.51
CA ILE A 186 10.95 -30.13 14.09
C ILE A 186 10.50 -29.89 12.65
N ASN A 187 10.69 -30.87 11.77
CA ASN A 187 10.33 -30.76 10.36
C ASN A 187 8.80 -30.88 10.09
N ILE A 188 8.00 -31.23 11.09
CA ILE A 188 6.52 -31.35 11.00
C ILE A 188 5.85 -30.01 11.29
#